data_AF-A0A662I377-F1
#
_entry.id   AF-A0A662I377-F1
#
_cell.length_a   1.000
_cell.length_b   1.000
_cell.length_c   1.000
_cell.angle_alpha   90.00
_cell.angle_beta   90.00
_cell.angle_gamma   90.00
#
_symmetry.space_group_name_H-M   'P 1'
#
loop_
_entity.id
_entity.type
_entity.pdbx_description
1 polymer ?
#
loop_
_entity_poly.entity_id
_entity_poly.type
_entity_poly.pdbx_seq_one_letter_code
_entity_poly.pdbx_strand_id
1 'polypeptide(L)'
;MKKTYYDLLLALLITIAIILFSQAIPLEQYLSTYPYYLGYLKRYPWYPLWRLAVLSFLYWLFSVMIYSAESNRTFLMVFFSSLLFTISHYSLLATIGILFNASFYPIFYIYRKVMYLDWGQLSIISILIVVILKIRKNAHKK
;
A
#
# COMPACT_ATOMS: atom_id res chain seq x y z
N MET A 1 14.75 1.75 -23.75
CA MET A 1 15.57 1.95 -22.54
C MET A 1 15.27 3.27 -21.83
N LYS A 2 15.51 4.45 -22.42
CA LYS A 2 15.25 5.78 -21.78
C LYS A 2 13.88 5.93 -21.11
N LYS A 3 12.81 5.49 -21.77
CA LYS A 3 11.43 5.58 -21.28
C LYS A 3 11.17 4.85 -19.95
N THR A 4 11.71 3.63 -19.80
CA THR A 4 11.57 2.84 -18.57
C THR A 4 12.28 3.50 -17.39
N TYR A 5 13.39 4.19 -17.61
CA TYR A 5 14.09 4.93 -16.57
C TYR A 5 13.26 6.12 -16.07
N TYR A 6 12.59 6.85 -16.95
CA TYR A 6 11.67 7.92 -16.54
C TYR A 6 10.48 7.38 -15.75
N ASP A 7 9.87 6.28 -16.21
CA ASP A 7 8.76 5.64 -15.51
C ASP A 7 9.21 5.15 -14.10
N LEU A 8 10.43 4.61 -13.99
CA LEU A 8 11.04 4.20 -12.72
C LEU A 8 11.30 5.39 -11.80
N LEU A 9 11.94 6.43 -12.32
CA LEU A 9 12.25 7.63 -11.57
C LEU A 9 10.97 8.27 -11.03
N LEU A 10 9.94 8.39 -11.87
CA LEU A 10 8.65 8.94 -11.48
C LEU A 10 7.98 8.10 -10.39
N ALA A 11 7.94 6.77 -10.55
CA ALA A 11 7.37 5.88 -9.54
C ALA A 11 8.11 5.99 -8.19
N LEU A 12 9.45 6.08 -8.21
CA LEU A 12 10.26 6.28 -7.02
C LEU A 12 9.99 7.64 -6.36
N LEU A 13 9.97 8.72 -7.14
CA LEU A 13 9.68 10.07 -6.63
C LEU A 13 8.31 10.15 -5.96
N ILE A 14 7.27 9.58 -6.59
CA ILE A 14 5.93 9.53 -6.01
C ILE A 14 5.95 8.68 -4.73
N THR A 15 6.63 7.54 -4.73
CA THR A 15 6.71 6.66 -3.56
C THR A 15 7.38 7.36 -2.38
N ILE A 16 8.50 8.06 -2.63
CA ILE A 16 9.18 8.89 -1.61
C ILE A 16 8.27 10.01 -1.13
N ALA A 17 7.57 10.69 -2.05
CA ALA A 17 6.62 11.73 -1.70
C ALA A 17 5.54 11.20 -0.77
N ILE A 18 4.92 10.04 -1.07
CA ILE A 18 3.92 9.42 -0.20
C ILE A 18 4.48 9.13 1.20
N ILE A 19 5.71 8.61 1.29
CA ILE A 19 6.37 8.36 2.59
C ILE A 19 6.51 9.68 3.38
N LEU A 20 7.04 10.74 2.76
CA LEU A 20 7.23 12.03 3.42
C LEU A 20 5.89 12.69 3.80
N PHE A 21 4.94 12.74 2.86
CA PHE A 21 3.60 13.31 3.09
C PHE A 21 2.85 12.59 4.20
N SER A 22 3.00 11.27 4.32
CA SER A 22 2.38 10.50 5.41
C SER A 22 2.82 10.91 6.80
N GLN A 23 4.00 11.51 6.92
CA GLN A 23 4.52 11.97 8.21
C GLN A 23 4.29 13.46 8.41
N ALA A 24 4.20 14.24 7.33
CA ALA A 24 3.98 15.68 7.37
C ALA A 24 2.51 16.07 7.62
N ILE A 25 1.55 15.28 7.13
CA ILE A 25 0.12 15.61 7.25
C ILE A 25 -0.45 15.00 8.53
N PRO A 26 -1.10 15.79 9.40
CA PRO A 26 -1.75 15.29 10.60
C PRO A 26 -3.10 14.66 10.25
N LEU A 27 -3.08 13.49 9.59
CA LEU A 27 -4.28 12.76 9.17
C LEU A 27 -5.25 12.48 10.34
N GLU A 28 -4.75 12.41 11.58
CA GLU A 28 -5.54 12.32 12.81
C GLU A 28 -6.58 13.42 12.91
N GLN A 29 -6.26 14.64 12.50
CA GLN A 29 -7.17 15.78 12.64
C GLN A 29 -8.39 15.64 11.75
N TYR A 30 -8.30 14.83 10.69
CA TYR A 30 -9.33 14.68 9.68
C TYR A 30 -10.05 13.32 9.73
N LEU A 31 -9.32 12.27 10.11
CA LEU A 31 -9.79 10.88 10.00
C LEU A 31 -9.89 10.15 11.34
N SER A 32 -9.33 10.70 12.42
CA SER A 32 -9.41 10.08 13.76
C SER A 32 -10.52 10.72 14.59
N THR A 33 -11.21 9.91 15.38
CA THR A 33 -12.15 10.36 16.41
C THR A 33 -11.47 11.17 17.53
N TYR A 34 -10.13 11.18 17.58
CA TYR A 34 -9.33 11.89 18.58
C TYR A 34 -8.40 12.92 17.91
N PRO A 35 -8.93 14.09 17.51
CA PRO A 35 -8.22 15.07 16.67
C PRO A 35 -7.13 15.89 17.39
N TYR A 36 -7.12 15.93 18.73
CA TYR A 36 -6.19 16.76 19.51
C TYR A 36 -5.52 15.98 20.64
N TYR A 37 -4.40 15.30 20.38
CA TYR A 37 -3.50 14.92 21.46
C TYR A 37 -2.05 14.82 20.95
N LEU A 38 -1.29 15.88 21.21
CA LEU A 38 0.16 15.99 20.98
C LEU A 38 1.01 14.92 21.73
N GLY A 39 0.38 14.10 22.61
CA GLY A 39 1.01 12.95 23.27
C GLY A 39 0.96 11.62 22.50
N TYR A 40 0.31 11.55 21.32
CA TYR A 40 0.04 10.29 20.62
C TYR A 40 1.28 9.49 20.23
N LEU A 41 2.37 10.13 19.80
CA LEU A 41 3.58 9.40 19.38
C LEU A 41 4.21 8.59 20.52
N LYS A 42 4.08 9.05 21.77
CA LYS A 42 4.56 8.31 22.94
C LYS A 42 3.60 7.22 23.40
N ARG A 43 2.29 7.39 23.18
CA ARG A 43 1.24 6.47 23.67
C ARG A 43 0.87 5.40 22.65
N TYR A 44 0.98 5.71 21.36
CA TYR A 44 0.53 4.88 20.25
C TYR A 44 1.65 4.79 19.20
N PRO A 45 2.67 3.94 19.42
CA PRO A 45 3.81 3.80 18.53
C PRO A 45 3.44 3.28 17.13
N TRP A 46 2.25 2.69 16.98
CA TRP A 46 1.70 2.25 15.71
C TRP A 46 1.20 3.40 14.82
N TYR A 47 1.07 4.61 15.36
CA TYR A 47 0.43 5.73 14.66
C TYR A 47 1.16 6.19 13.38
N PRO A 48 2.50 6.36 13.36
CA PRO A 48 3.23 6.67 12.12
C PRO A 48 3.02 5.63 11.01
N LEU A 49 2.96 4.35 11.39
CA LEU A 49 2.72 3.25 10.47
C LEU A 49 1.28 3.24 9.95
N TRP A 50 0.32 3.62 10.79
CA TRP A 50 -1.08 3.78 10.37
C TRP A 50 -1.22 4.87 9.29
N ARG A 51 -0.61 6.04 9.49
CA ARG A 51 -0.64 7.12 8.48
C ARG A 51 -0.03 6.69 7.16
N LEU A 52 1.11 5.99 7.23
CA LEU A 52 1.76 5.45 6.05
C LEU A 52 0.89 4.41 5.35
N ALA A 53 0.27 3.48 6.10
CA ALA A 53 -0.61 2.44 5.56
C ALA A 53 -1.85 3.02 4.87
N VAL A 54 -2.45 4.09 5.41
CA VAL A 54 -3.62 4.75 4.81
C VAL A 54 -3.25 5.43 3.49
N LEU A 55 -2.17 6.22 3.45
CA LEU A 55 -1.80 6.90 2.21
C LEU A 55 -1.22 5.95 1.17
N SER A 56 -0.47 4.93 1.58
CA SER A 56 0.01 3.90 0.67
C SER A 56 -1.14 3.05 0.11
N PHE A 57 -2.19 2.79 0.90
CA PHE A 57 -3.44 2.18 0.41
C PHE A 57 -4.08 3.01 -0.69
N LEU A 58 -4.25 4.32 -0.48
CA LEU A 58 -4.81 5.22 -1.50
C LEU A 58 -3.93 5.27 -2.75
N TYR A 59 -2.61 5.39 -2.57
CA TYR A 59 -1.64 5.37 -3.67
C TYR A 59 -1.73 4.06 -4.47
N TRP A 60 -1.84 2.92 -3.79
CA TRP A 60 -2.05 1.62 -4.42
C TRP A 60 -3.37 1.56 -5.19
N LEU A 61 -4.47 1.94 -4.55
CA LEU A 61 -5.80 1.92 -5.16
C LEU A 61 -5.84 2.76 -6.45
N PHE A 62 -5.36 4.00 -6.39
CA PHE A 62 -5.29 4.86 -7.57
C PHE A 62 -4.32 4.33 -8.62
N SER A 63 -3.18 3.74 -8.23
CA SER A 63 -2.26 3.13 -9.18
C SER A 63 -2.90 1.97 -9.95
N VAL A 64 -3.69 1.13 -9.26
CA VAL A 64 -4.44 0.02 -9.90
C VAL A 64 -5.53 0.57 -10.82
N MET A 65 -6.28 1.58 -10.38
CA MET A 65 -7.31 2.24 -11.21
C MET A 65 -6.70 2.84 -12.49
N ILE A 66 -5.60 3.60 -12.36
CA ILE A 66 -4.92 4.18 -13.53
C ILE A 66 -4.33 3.09 -14.41
N TYR A 67 -3.76 2.02 -13.85
CA TYR A 67 -3.30 0.87 -14.66
C TYR A 67 -4.42 0.18 -15.42
N SER A 68 -5.64 0.15 -14.88
CA SER A 68 -6.80 -0.41 -15.58
C SER A 68 -7.28 0.50 -16.73
N ALA A 69 -7.13 1.82 -16.59
CA ALA A 69 -7.56 2.81 -17.58
C ALA A 69 -6.48 3.14 -18.64
N GLU A 70 -5.21 3.11 -18.27
CA GLU A 70 -4.06 3.42 -19.13
C GLU A 70 -3.23 2.19 -19.50
N SER A 71 -2.60 2.24 -20.66
CA SER A 71 -1.78 1.13 -21.16
C SER A 71 -0.34 1.16 -20.58
N ASN A 72 0.01 0.10 -19.84
CA ASN A 72 1.36 -0.37 -19.43
C ASN A 72 2.32 0.56 -18.66
N ARG A 73 2.25 1.89 -18.77
CA ARG A 73 3.22 2.84 -18.19
C ARG A 73 3.19 2.88 -16.67
N THR A 74 2.02 2.70 -16.09
CA THR A 74 1.80 2.71 -14.64
C THR A 74 2.12 1.38 -13.96
N PHE A 75 2.67 0.40 -14.68
CA PHE A 75 3.13 -0.87 -14.10
C PHE A 75 4.05 -0.65 -12.89
N LEU A 76 5.03 0.24 -13.02
CA LEU A 76 5.97 0.51 -11.93
C LEU A 76 5.29 1.21 -10.75
N MET A 77 4.32 2.09 -11.01
CA MET A 77 3.52 2.70 -9.94
C MET A 77 2.73 1.64 -9.17
N VAL A 78 2.06 0.71 -9.84
CA VAL A 78 1.37 -0.42 -9.18
C VAL A 78 2.36 -1.25 -8.36
N PHE A 79 3.53 -1.56 -8.92
CA PHE A 79 4.54 -2.35 -8.22
C PHE A 79 5.02 -1.69 -6.92
N PHE A 80 5.47 -0.43 -7.00
CA PHE A 80 5.98 0.28 -5.83
C PHE A 80 4.89 0.61 -4.80
N SER A 81 3.70 1.02 -5.26
CA SER A 81 2.57 1.31 -4.37
C SER A 81 2.10 0.07 -3.61
N SER A 82 1.97 -1.07 -4.30
CA SER A 82 1.58 -2.33 -3.68
C SER A 82 2.63 -2.81 -2.67
N LEU A 83 3.92 -2.71 -3.00
CA LEU A 83 5.00 -3.08 -2.09
C LEU A 83 5.00 -2.18 -0.84
N LEU A 84 4.93 -0.86 -1.02
CA LEU A 84 4.87 0.09 0.08
C LEU A 84 3.64 -0.16 0.97
N PHE A 85 2.47 -0.38 0.36
CA PHE A 85 1.25 -0.67 1.09
C PHE A 85 1.32 -1.98 1.85
N THR A 86 1.75 -3.07 1.22
CA THR A 86 1.93 -4.37 1.87
C THR A 86 2.85 -4.25 3.09
N ILE A 87 4.03 -3.65 2.92
CA ILE A 87 5.01 -3.50 3.99
C ILE A 87 4.43 -2.67 5.14
N SER A 88 3.82 -1.52 4.83
CA SER A 88 3.26 -0.64 5.86
C SER A 88 2.05 -1.27 6.57
N HIS A 89 1.19 -1.99 5.84
CA HIS A 89 0.05 -2.73 6.39
C HIS A 89 0.51 -3.81 7.38
N TYR A 90 1.43 -4.69 6.99
CA TYR A 90 1.90 -5.74 7.89
C TYR A 90 2.79 -5.21 9.02
N SER A 91 3.55 -4.13 8.80
CA SER A 91 4.27 -3.44 9.88
C SER A 91 3.31 -2.85 10.90
N LEU A 92 2.20 -2.26 10.46
CA LEU A 92 1.13 -1.80 11.34
C LEU A 92 0.53 -2.97 12.12
N LEU A 93 0.11 -4.05 11.45
CA LEU A 93 -0.46 -5.25 12.09
C LEU A 93 0.49 -5.88 13.11
N ALA A 94 1.80 -5.89 12.83
CA ALA A 94 2.82 -6.37 13.75
C ALA A 94 2.92 -5.47 14.99
N THR A 95 2.94 -4.16 14.80
CA THR A 95 3.11 -3.18 15.88
C THR A 95 1.93 -3.16 16.85
N ILE A 96 0.71 -3.39 16.35
CA ILE A 96 -0.50 -3.52 17.19
C ILE A 96 -0.71 -4.95 17.70
N GLY A 97 0.19 -5.88 17.37
CA GLY A 97 0.15 -7.28 17.82
C GLY A 97 -0.92 -8.15 17.14
N ILE A 98 -1.63 -7.65 16.12
CA ILE A 98 -2.59 -8.46 15.37
C ILE A 98 -1.88 -9.54 14.57
N LEU A 99 -0.73 -9.24 13.96
CA LEU A 99 0.01 -10.20 13.12
C LEU A 99 0.34 -11.50 13.84
N PHE A 100 0.63 -11.43 15.15
CA PHE A 100 1.02 -12.58 15.96
C PHE A 100 -0.15 -13.28 16.66
N ASN A 101 -1.32 -12.64 16.72
CA ASN A 101 -2.49 -13.12 17.46
C ASN A 101 -3.69 -13.44 16.55
N ALA A 102 -3.57 -13.22 15.24
CA ALA A 102 -4.59 -13.52 14.25
C ALA A 102 -4.25 -14.82 13.50
N SER A 103 -5.28 -15.49 13.00
CA SER A 103 -5.13 -16.61 12.07
C SER A 103 -5.26 -16.10 10.64
N PHE A 104 -4.21 -16.23 9.83
CA PHE A 104 -4.18 -15.79 8.44
C PHE A 104 -4.59 -16.90 7.48
N TYR A 105 -5.44 -16.55 6.53
CA TYR A 105 -5.91 -17.38 5.44
C TYR A 105 -5.67 -16.64 4.11
N PRO A 106 -5.80 -17.31 2.95
CA PRO A 106 -5.85 -16.60 1.69
C PRO A 106 -6.97 -15.55 1.69
N ILE A 107 -6.63 -14.29 1.41
CA ILE A 107 -7.49 -13.11 1.29
C ILE A 107 -8.11 -12.62 2.62
N PHE A 108 -8.09 -13.41 3.69
CA PHE A 108 -8.73 -13.05 4.97
C PHE A 108 -7.84 -13.34 6.17
N TYR A 109 -8.08 -12.64 7.28
CA TYR A 109 -7.57 -13.04 8.58
C TYR A 109 -8.65 -12.96 9.65
N ILE A 110 -8.55 -13.80 10.68
CA ILE A 110 -9.48 -13.82 11.81
C ILE A 110 -8.75 -13.28 13.05
N TYR A 111 -9.31 -12.24 13.65
CA TYR A 111 -8.82 -11.67 14.90
C TYR A 111 -9.99 -11.45 15.85
N ARG A 112 -9.89 -11.97 17.08
CA ARG A 112 -10.95 -11.89 18.12
C ARG A 112 -12.34 -12.34 17.62
N LYS A 113 -12.39 -13.47 16.90
CA LYS A 113 -13.61 -14.05 16.30
C LYS A 113 -14.30 -13.16 15.25
N VAL A 114 -13.62 -12.13 14.75
CA VAL A 114 -14.09 -11.31 13.63
C VAL A 114 -13.20 -11.58 12.42
N MET A 115 -13.82 -11.77 11.27
CA MET A 115 -13.14 -11.98 9.99
C MET A 115 -12.94 -10.65 9.29
N TYR A 116 -11.72 -10.40 8.83
CA TYR A 116 -11.32 -9.19 8.13
C TYR A 116 -10.77 -9.55 6.75
N LEU A 117 -11.04 -8.71 5.76
CA LEU A 117 -10.42 -8.79 4.44
C LEU A 117 -8.97 -8.31 4.54
N ASP A 118 -8.03 -9.13 4.09
CA ASP A 118 -6.60 -8.81 4.07
C ASP A 118 -6.26 -8.01 2.80
N TRP A 119 -6.35 -6.68 2.93
CA TRP A 119 -5.99 -5.76 1.86
C TRP A 119 -4.52 -5.84 1.46
N GLY A 120 -3.62 -6.23 2.38
CA GLY A 120 -2.22 -6.48 2.08
C GLY A 120 -2.06 -7.58 1.03
N GLN A 121 -2.75 -8.72 1.22
CA GLN A 121 -2.76 -9.81 0.24
C GLN A 121 -3.39 -9.40 -1.09
N LEU A 122 -4.49 -8.66 -1.08
CA LEU A 122 -5.11 -8.15 -2.31
C LEU A 122 -4.14 -7.28 -3.12
N SER A 123 -3.32 -6.47 -2.44
CA SER A 123 -2.32 -5.66 -3.12
C SER A 123 -1.22 -6.50 -3.77
N ILE A 124 -0.74 -7.57 -3.11
CA ILE A 124 0.20 -8.53 -3.71
C ILE A 124 -0.44 -9.23 -4.92
N ILE A 125 -1.68 -9.70 -4.79
CA ILE A 125 -2.43 -10.35 -5.87
C ILE A 125 -2.54 -9.41 -7.07
N SER A 126 -2.77 -8.11 -6.85
CA SER A 126 -2.81 -7.11 -7.92
C SER A 126 -1.49 -7.03 -8.69
N ILE A 127 -0.33 -7.06 -8.01
CA ILE A 127 0.99 -7.12 -8.67
C ILE A 127 1.09 -8.38 -9.52
N LEU A 128 0.74 -9.54 -8.97
CA LEU A 128 0.84 -10.83 -9.69
C LEU A 128 0.01 -10.82 -10.97
N ILE A 129 -1.24 -10.34 -10.90
CA ILE A 129 -2.12 -10.20 -12.06
C ILE A 129 -1.47 -9.27 -13.10
N VAL A 130 -0.99 -8.11 -12.67
CA VAL A 130 -0.38 -7.11 -13.55
C VAL A 130 0.91 -7.63 -14.21
N VAL A 131 1.72 -8.43 -13.50
CA VAL A 131 2.90 -9.12 -14.05
C VAL A 131 2.49 -10.15 -15.10
N ILE A 132 1.50 -10.99 -14.81
CA ILE A 132 1.01 -12.01 -15.76
C ILE A 132 0.48 -11.35 -17.03
N LEU A 133 -0.33 -10.30 -16.91
CA LEU A 133 -0.87 -9.55 -18.04
C LEU A 133 0.25 -8.94 -18.90
N LYS A 134 1.29 -8.39 -18.26
CA LYS A 134 2.44 -7.82 -18.95
C LYS A 134 3.26 -8.88 -19.70
N ILE A 135 3.47 -10.05 -19.10
CA ILE A 135 4.16 -11.18 -19.74
C ILE A 135 3.38 -11.65 -20.98
N ARG A 136 2.06 -11.89 -20.84
CA ARG A 136 1.19 -12.32 -21.94
C ARG A 136 1.22 -11.32 -23.10
N LYS A 137 1.11 -10.03 -22.81
CA LYS A 137 1.15 -8.96 -23.82
C LYS A 137 2.48 -8.90 -24.58
N ASN A 138 3.59 -9.20 -23.92
CA ASN A 138 4.91 -9.24 -24.57
C ASN A 138 5.08 -10.51 -25.42
N ALA A 139 4.48 -11.63 -25.03
CA ALA A 139 4.50 -12.88 -25.80
C ALA A 139 3.73 -12.74 -27.12
N HIS A 140 2.58 -12.08 -27.13
CA HIS A 140 1.79 -11.84 -28.36
C HIS A 140 2.38 -10.80 -29.32
N LYS A 141 3.39 -10.04 -28.89
CA LYS A 141 4.08 -9.05 -29.74
C LYS A 141 5.33 -9.59 -30.43
N LYS A 142 5.77 -10.80 -30.06
CA LYS A 142 6.84 -11.53 -30.74
C LYS A 142 6.23 -12.48 -31.75
#